data_AF-A0A7C6SPU5-F1
#
_entry.id   AF-A0A7C6SPU5-F1
#
_cell.length_a   1.000
_cell.length_b   1.000
_cell.length_c   1.000
_cell.angle_alpha   90.00
_cell.angle_beta   90.00
_cell.angle_gamma   90.00
#
_symmetry.space_group_name_H-M   'P 1'
#
loop_
_entity.id
_entity.type
_entity.pdbx_description
1 polymer ?
#
loop_
_entity_poly.entity_id
_entity_poly.type
_entity_poly.pdbx_seq_one_letter_code
_entity_poly.pdbx_strand_id
1 'polypeptide(L)' 'MDYKTYTMDFAGRPLTVEFGKYAQQSAGSALVRYGDTVVLVNATVSDTVREGVDFFPLSVDFEEKLYSVGKIP' A
#
# COMPACT_ATOMS: atom_id res chain seq x y z
N MET A 1 7.90 -3.08 -13.62
CA MET A 1 7.68 -1.70 -13.13
C MET A 1 8.99 -1.23 -12.54
N ASP A 2 9.58 -0.15 -13.04
CA ASP A 2 10.88 0.31 -12.53
C ASP A 2 10.75 0.88 -11.13
N TYR A 3 11.79 0.72 -10.32
CA TYR A 3 11.85 1.31 -8.99
C TYR A 3 11.89 2.84 -9.09
N LYS A 4 10.92 3.51 -8.47
CA LYS A 4 10.81 4.98 -8.43
C LYS A 4 10.42 5.46 -7.06
N THR A 5 10.95 6.62 -6.67
CA THR A 5 10.66 7.27 -5.40
C THR A 5 10.23 8.70 -5.66
N TYR A 6 9.13 9.12 -5.03
CA TYR A 6 8.67 10.50 -5.03
C TYR A 6 8.64 11.00 -3.58
N THR A 7 9.11 12.22 -3.38
CA THR A 7 9.12 12.86 -2.05
C THR A 7 8.54 14.26 -2.17
N MET A 8 7.71 14.64 -1.20
CA MET A 8 7.18 16.00 -1.07
C MET A 8 7.15 16.41 0.40
N ASP A 9 7.27 17.71 0.66
CA ASP A 9 6.98 18.26 1.99
C ASP A 9 5.47 18.28 2.22
N PHE A 10 5.03 17.62 3.29
CA PHE A 10 3.64 17.59 3.72
C PHE A 10 3.56 17.92 5.21
N ALA A 11 2.83 18.97 5.56
CA ALA A 11 2.67 19.42 6.95
C ALA A 11 3.99 19.51 7.75
N GLY A 12 5.05 20.02 7.11
CA GLY A 12 6.37 20.26 7.73
C GLY A 12 7.26 19.02 7.86
N ARG A 13 6.91 17.89 7.24
CA ARG A 13 7.72 16.67 7.21
C ARG A 13 7.75 16.05 5.81
N PRO A 14 8.81 15.31 5.44
CA PRO A 14 8.87 14.64 4.15
C PRO A 14 7.89 13.45 4.12
N LEU A 15 6.99 13.46 3.15
CA LEU A 15 6.20 12.32 2.71
C LEU A 15 6.88 11.69 1.50
N THR A 16 7.25 10.42 1.61
CA THR A 16 7.91 9.66 0.55
C THR A 16 7.04 8.48 0.12
N VAL A 17 6.95 8.26 -1.19
CA VAL A 17 6.25 7.12 -1.79
C VAL A 17 7.18 6.40 -2.74
N GLU A 18 7.40 5.11 -2.50
CA GLU A 18 8.22 4.21 -3.32
C GLU A 18 7.35 3.21 -4.09
N PHE A 19 7.66 3.01 -5.36
CA PHE A 19 6.94 2.11 -6.28
C PHE A 19 7.90 1.09 -6.90
N GLY A 20 7.39 -0.08 -7.29
CA GLY A 20 8.12 -1.04 -8.13
C GLY A 20 9.16 -1.93 -7.41
N LYS A 21 9.38 -1.76 -6.11
CA LYS A 21 10.32 -2.59 -5.33
C LYS A 21 9.69 -3.79 -4.64
N TYR A 22 8.47 -3.63 -4.13
CA TYR A 22 7.80 -4.63 -3.30
C TYR A 22 6.49 -5.10 -3.94
N ALA A 23 6.12 -6.35 -3.68
CA ALA A 23 4.83 -6.94 -4.08
C ALA A 23 4.48 -6.69 -5.56
N GLN A 24 5.43 -6.96 -6.45
CA GLN A 24 5.33 -6.67 -7.89
C GLN A 24 4.23 -7.47 -8.63
N GLN A 25 3.63 -8.45 -7.97
CA GLN A 25 2.50 -9.23 -8.50
C GLN A 25 1.14 -8.56 -8.23
N SER A 26 1.07 -7.57 -7.34
CA SER A 26 -0.14 -6.77 -7.17
C SER A 26 -0.38 -5.90 -8.40
N ALA A 27 -1.64 -5.56 -8.70
CA ALA A 27 -1.95 -4.63 -9.79
C ALA A 27 -1.36 -3.25 -9.53
N GLY A 28 -1.28 -2.84 -8.26
CA GLY A 28 -0.49 -1.70 -7.80
C GLY A 28 0.07 -1.93 -6.41
N SER A 29 1.29 -1.43 -6.16
CA SER A 29 1.92 -1.43 -4.84
C SER A 29 2.66 -0.12 -4.58
N ALA A 30 2.58 0.36 -3.34
CA ALA A 30 3.28 1.56 -2.88
C ALA A 30 3.74 1.38 -1.44
N LEU A 31 5.02 1.67 -1.18
CA LEU A 31 5.52 1.84 0.18
C LEU A 31 5.47 3.33 0.52
N VAL A 32 4.65 3.71 1.50
CA VAL A 32 4.47 5.09 1.93
C VAL A 32 5.19 5.28 3.26
N ARG A 33 6.02 6.33 3.35
CA ARG A 33 6.74 6.72 4.55
C ARG A 33 6.46 8.17 4.88
N TYR A 34 6.12 8.44 6.13
CA TYR A 34 5.97 9.80 6.64
C TYR A 34 6.61 9.91 8.02
N GLY A 35 7.77 10.56 8.09
CA GLY A 35 8.68 10.42 9.24
C GLY A 35 9.11 8.96 9.41
N ASP A 36 8.96 8.42 10.63
CA ASP A 36 9.33 7.04 10.96
C ASP A 36 8.21 6.01 10.69
N THR A 37 6.99 6.47 10.42
CA THR A 37 5.86 5.59 10.11
C THR A 37 5.95 5.12 8.66
N VAL A 38 5.80 3.81 8.46
CA VAL A 38 5.85 3.16 7.14
C VAL A 38 4.64 2.25 6.99
N VAL A 39 3.98 2.33 5.83
CA VAL A 39 2.87 1.45 5.45
C VAL A 39 3.11 0.91 4.04
N LEU A 40 2.91 -0.39 3.85
CA LEU A 40 2.88 -1.02 2.53
C LEU A 40 1.43 -1.16 2.09
N VAL A 41 1.09 -0.57 0.95
CA VAL A 41 -0.26 -0.60 0.37
C VAL A 41 -0.24 -1.38 -0.93
N ASN A 42 -1.21 -2.28 -1.07
CA ASN A 42 -1.37 -3.14 -2.23
C ASN A 42 -2.81 -3.05 -2.73
N ALA A 43 -2.97 -2.95 -4.05
CA ALA A 43 -4.26 -3.01 -4.71
C ALA A 43 -4.22 -4.12 -5.76
N THR A 44 -5.27 -4.93 -5.78
CA THR A 44 -5.50 -5.98 -6.78
C THR A 44 -6.94 -5.88 -7.27
N VAL A 45 -7.14 -6.29 -8.51
CA VAL A 45 -8.46 -6.30 -9.15
C VAL A 45 -8.51 -7.51 -10.08
N SER A 46 -9.69 -8.13 -10.19
CA SER A 46 -9.94 -9.19 -11.17
C SER A 46 -10.06 -8.58 -12.56
N ASP A 47 -9.53 -9.26 -13.58
CA ASP A 47 -9.73 -8.87 -14.99
C ASP A 47 -11.19 -9.06 -15.44
N THR A 48 -11.95 -9.90 -14.72
CA THR A 48 -13.35 -10.20 -15.02
C THR A 48 -14.29 -9.79 -13.89
N VAL A 49 -15.48 -9.32 -14.28
CA VAL A 49 -16.57 -9.04 -13.34
C VAL A 49 -17.13 -10.37 -12.85
N ARG A 50 -17.41 -10.44 -11.54
CA ARG A 50 -18.06 -11.61 -10.96
C ARG A 50 -19.53 -11.65 -11.37
N GLU A 51 -19.95 -12.74 -12.03
CA GLU A 51 -21.33 -12.93 -12.45
C GLU A 51 -22.29 -12.99 -11.26
N GLY A 52 -23.51 -12.48 -11.45
CA GLY A 52 -24.56 -12.52 -10.43
C GLY A 52 -24.38 -11.54 -9.27
N VAL A 53 -23.46 -10.57 -9.38
CA VAL A 53 -23.23 -9.53 -8.38
C VAL A 53 -23.94 -8.24 -8.79
N ASP A 54 -24.72 -7.66 -7.89
CA ASP A 54 -25.47 -6.40 -8.06
C ASP A 54 -24.83 -5.19 -7.36
N PHE A 55 -23.65 -5.38 -6.76
CA PHE A 55 -22.85 -4.36 -6.08
C PHE A 55 -21.38 -4.38 -6.53
N PHE A 56 -20.57 -3.41 -6.08
CA PHE A 56 -19.13 -3.41 -6.32
C PHE A 56 -18.39 -4.12 -5.18
N PRO A 57 -17.81 -5.33 -5.38
CA PRO A 57 -17.16 -6.09 -4.32
C PRO A 57 -15.76 -5.55 -4.01
N LEU A 58 -15.72 -4.43 -3.29
CA LEU A 58 -14.50 -3.83 -2.77
C LEU A 58 -14.30 -4.22 -1.31
N SER A 59 -13.13 -4.80 -1.03
CA SER A 59 -12.67 -5.04 0.34
C SER A 59 -11.41 -4.21 0.61
N VAL A 60 -11.29 -3.72 1.83
CA VAL A 60 -10.10 -3.04 2.32
C VAL A 60 -9.72 -3.68 3.64
N ASP A 61 -8.57 -4.33 3.65
CA ASP A 61 -7.99 -4.93 4.85
C ASP A 61 -6.86 -4.02 5.34
N PHE A 62 -6.94 -3.64 6.61
CA PHE A 62 -5.89 -2.89 7.30
C PHE A 62 -5.39 -3.71 8.48
N GLU A 63 -4.08 -3.92 8.53
CA GLU A 63 -3.44 -4.69 9.60
C GLU A 63 -2.23 -3.94 10.15
N GLU A 64 -2.20 -3.73 11.46
CA GLU A 64 -1.03 -3.26 12.17
C GLU A 64 -0.21 -4.45 12.66
N LYS A 65 1.06 -4.50 12.27
CA LYS A 65 1.97 -5.54 12.72
C LYS A 65 2.61 -5.11 14.02
N LEU A 66 2.55 -5.91 15.09
CA LEU A 66 3.12 -5.56 16.41
C LEU A 66 4.63 -5.30 16.39
N TYR A 67 5.35 -5.88 15.42
CA TYR A 67 6.76 -5.56 15.19
C TYR A 67 7.00 -4.11 14.73
N SER A 68 5.98 -3.40 14.23
CA SER A 68 6.09 -1.99 13.82
C SER A 68 6.40 -1.06 15.00
N VAL A 69 6.06 -1.49 16.21
CA VAL A 69 6.35 -0.82 17.48
C VAL A 69 7.33 -1.62 18.35
N GLY A 70 8.01 -2.62 17.77
CA GLY A 70 9.00 -3.44 18.47
C GLY A 70 8.44 -4.40 19.52
N LYS A 71 7.18 -4.81 19.41
CA LYS A 71 6.54 -5.76 20.34
C LYS A 71 6.41 -7.16 19.75
N ILE A 72 6.49 -8.17 20.62
CA ILE A 72 6.16 -9.56 20.31
C ILE A 72 4.62 -9.70 20.38
N PRO A 73 4.00 -10.48 19.46
CA PRO A 73 2.56 -10.73 19.47
C PRO A 73 1.96 -11.28 20.76
#